data_AF-A0A960DL93-F1
#
_entry.id   AF-A0A960DL93-F1
#
_cell.length_a   1.000
_cell.length_b   1.000
_cell.length_c   1.000
_cell.angle_alpha   90.00
_cell.angle_beta   90.00
_cell.angle_gamma   90.00
#
_symmetry.space_group_name_H-M   'P 1'
#
loop_
_entity.id
_entity.type
_entity.pdbx_description
1 polymer ?
#
loop_
_entity_poly.entity_id
_entity_poly.type
_entity_poly.pdbx_seq_one_letter_code
_entity_poly.pdbx_strand_id
1 'polypeptide(L)'
;LRRVQRAWGDAAAVTPWRAAVFVGAVAASPVLALAGWVSVYHETELWAFALFLWTCVGLLDVLHAPSTRNVRAAGLLAVATVLTRASVGIGALVAVGLVALVLWRRDHRPDARRGLGWAVGGLLANSLVNYAKVGTWLDLPADRQVLTLQSPARAAWFAGNGGSFFSPRFLPTTVVHYLRPDAVRFERLVPFVKFGPNATEYGSYPLEGNTASSSLTVAATALCVLAVVGAVMALRRRAAWLAWPWLGAVVAGLPTLMIGFVANRYLVDLLPMLVLPAAVAVVAWRPARTRVWKGLAFAGLVWGAWANVAFAVWTSELKNPGFTSWRYQIDDAVFGGAPPNVVDAAPGAPVPLPGTVGIDGACDGLYIVEDDHWVPLELAWGTRRIAFVMPALTADHWEQTLITTRDGVLTAIRADSTGLTWDPMDGESSAALVPAGALVEVVADPVAGGMHVVADGTEIMFLLASPDLSTATLGEGIEDRTPTDRGTPICDAIAARR
;
A
#
# COMPACT_ATOMS: atom_id res chain seq x y z
N LEU A 1 17.89 -22.75 3.87
CA LEU A 1 18.03 -24.13 3.32
C LEU A 1 19.18 -24.92 3.93
N ARG A 2 20.47 -24.58 3.73
CA ARG A 2 21.61 -25.37 4.27
C ARG A 2 21.56 -25.60 5.80
N ARG A 3 21.15 -24.60 6.59
CA ARG A 3 20.97 -24.74 8.04
C ARG A 3 19.86 -25.73 8.40
N VAL A 4 18.70 -25.60 7.75
CA VAL A 4 17.57 -26.54 7.89
C VAL A 4 17.99 -27.96 7.47
N GLN A 5 18.78 -28.11 6.41
CA GLN A 5 19.27 -29.42 5.96
C GLN A 5 20.17 -30.09 7.02
N ARG A 6 21.14 -29.35 7.58
CA ARG A 6 21.99 -29.86 8.66
C ARG A 6 21.18 -30.26 9.90
N ALA A 7 20.17 -29.46 10.21
CA ALA A 7 19.25 -29.75 11.30
C ALA A 7 18.42 -31.01 11.12
N TRP A 8 18.20 -31.40 9.87
CA TRP A 8 17.33 -32.49 9.51
C TRP A 8 18.02 -33.86 9.54
N GLY A 9 19.31 -33.93 9.92
CA GLY A 9 20.08 -35.16 10.18
C GLY A 9 20.40 -36.01 8.95
N ASP A 10 19.37 -36.40 8.19
CA ASP A 10 19.41 -37.39 7.10
C ASP A 10 19.01 -36.79 5.74
N ALA A 11 18.99 -35.46 5.62
CA ALA A 11 18.53 -34.83 4.39
C ALA A 11 19.61 -34.88 3.30
N ALA A 12 19.40 -35.72 2.28
CA ALA A 12 20.15 -35.66 1.03
C ALA A 12 20.21 -34.22 0.48
N ALA A 13 21.32 -33.86 -0.17
CA ALA A 13 21.57 -32.54 -0.71
C ALA A 13 20.32 -31.93 -1.36
N VAL A 14 20.01 -30.69 -1.00
CA VAL A 14 18.94 -29.93 -1.67
C VAL A 14 19.37 -29.76 -3.11
N THR A 15 18.64 -30.38 -4.04
CA THR A 15 18.90 -30.26 -5.47
C THR A 15 18.72 -28.81 -5.92
N PRO A 16 19.52 -28.30 -6.88
CA PRO A 16 19.48 -26.90 -7.30
C PRO A 16 18.08 -26.37 -7.63
N TRP A 17 17.25 -27.15 -8.33
CA TRP A 17 15.89 -26.73 -8.68
C TRP A 17 14.98 -26.49 -7.47
N ARG A 18 15.15 -27.25 -6.38
CA ARG A 18 14.36 -27.07 -5.14
C ARG A 18 14.74 -25.78 -4.43
N ALA A 19 16.04 -25.46 -4.42
CA ALA A 19 16.52 -24.18 -3.92
C ALA A 19 16.03 -23.02 -4.78
N ALA A 20 16.06 -23.17 -6.11
CA ALA A 20 15.54 -22.18 -7.04
C ALA A 20 14.02 -21.96 -6.85
N VAL A 21 13.24 -23.02 -6.64
CA VAL A 21 11.80 -22.89 -6.34
C VAL A 21 11.57 -22.14 -5.02
N PHE A 22 12.33 -22.42 -3.98
CA PHE A 22 12.20 -21.70 -2.71
C PHE A 22 12.52 -20.21 -2.85
N VAL A 23 13.66 -19.88 -3.46
CA VAL A 23 14.09 -18.50 -3.67
C VAL A 23 13.11 -17.78 -4.58
N GLY A 24 12.71 -18.42 -5.67
CA GLY A 24 11.70 -17.91 -6.59
C GLY A 24 10.36 -17.67 -5.90
N ALA A 25 9.91 -18.56 -5.01
CA ALA A 25 8.62 -18.42 -4.33
C ALA A 25 8.63 -17.27 -3.33
N VAL A 26 9.78 -16.95 -2.73
CA VAL A 26 9.94 -15.75 -1.88
C VAL A 26 10.03 -14.50 -2.75
N ALA A 27 10.81 -14.53 -3.83
CA ALA A 27 10.98 -13.39 -4.72
C ALA A 27 9.65 -13.02 -5.41
N ALA A 28 8.92 -14.01 -5.95
CA ALA A 28 7.64 -13.86 -6.64
C ALA A 28 6.42 -13.77 -5.68
N SER A 29 6.66 -13.34 -4.44
CA SER A 29 5.62 -13.09 -3.43
C SER A 29 5.30 -11.58 -3.37
N PRO A 30 4.51 -11.08 -2.38
CA PRO A 30 4.32 -9.65 -2.14
C PRO A 30 5.62 -8.82 -2.08
N VAL A 31 6.78 -9.44 -1.84
CA VAL A 31 8.10 -8.81 -1.99
C VAL A 31 8.26 -8.15 -3.37
N LEU A 32 7.85 -8.82 -4.45
CA LEU A 32 7.96 -8.28 -5.81
C LEU A 32 7.04 -7.09 -6.03
N ALA A 33 5.82 -7.14 -5.47
CA ALA A 33 4.87 -6.05 -5.59
C ALA A 33 5.41 -4.77 -4.95
N LEU A 34 6.02 -4.91 -3.76
CA LEU A 34 6.57 -3.80 -3.00
C LEU A 34 7.85 -3.25 -3.62
N ALA A 35 8.68 -4.12 -4.21
CA ALA A 35 9.88 -3.71 -4.93
C ALA A 35 9.57 -2.89 -6.21
N GLY A 36 8.36 -3.05 -6.77
CA GLY A 36 7.91 -2.31 -7.95
C GLY A 36 7.50 -0.86 -7.68
N TRP A 37 7.29 -0.47 -6.41
CA TRP A 37 6.90 0.89 -6.06
C TRP A 37 7.80 1.44 -4.94
N VAL A 38 8.54 2.50 -5.26
CA VAL A 38 9.47 3.13 -4.32
C VAL A 38 8.71 3.99 -3.33
N SER A 39 8.52 3.49 -2.11
CA SER A 39 8.07 4.27 -0.96
C SER A 39 8.88 3.90 0.28
N VAL A 40 9.06 4.85 1.19
CA VAL A 40 9.76 4.60 2.47
C VAL A 40 9.06 3.48 3.25
N TYR A 41 7.72 3.40 3.18
CA TYR A 41 6.96 2.32 3.80
C TYR A 41 7.34 0.94 3.25
N HIS A 42 7.41 0.81 1.92
CA HIS A 42 7.79 -0.45 1.28
C HIS A 42 9.22 -0.84 1.60
N GLU A 43 10.15 0.12 1.59
CA GLU A 43 11.53 -0.11 1.95
C GLU A 43 11.63 -0.66 3.39
N THR A 44 10.91 -0.07 4.36
CA THR A 44 10.93 -0.57 5.75
C THR A 44 10.39 -1.99 5.88
N GLU A 45 9.36 -2.36 5.12
CA GLU A 45 8.78 -3.71 5.12
C GLU A 45 9.73 -4.75 4.54
N LEU A 46 10.37 -4.42 3.42
CA LEU A 46 11.35 -5.29 2.75
C LEU A 46 12.60 -5.49 3.61
N TRP A 47 13.14 -4.43 4.22
CA TRP A 47 14.29 -4.55 5.12
C TRP A 47 13.95 -5.32 6.39
N ALA A 48 12.79 -5.06 7.01
CA ALA A 48 12.37 -5.80 8.19
C ALA A 48 12.19 -7.29 7.89
N PHE A 49 11.57 -7.64 6.75
CA PHE A 49 11.47 -9.03 6.31
C PHE A 49 12.86 -9.66 6.11
N ALA A 50 13.77 -8.99 5.40
CA ALA A 50 15.12 -9.50 5.18
C ALA A 50 15.90 -9.70 6.49
N LEU A 51 15.89 -8.73 7.39
CA LEU A 51 16.55 -8.80 8.71
C LEU A 51 15.93 -9.89 9.59
N PHE A 52 14.60 -10.07 9.55
CA PHE A 52 13.92 -11.16 10.24
C PHE A 52 14.37 -12.53 9.70
N LEU A 53 14.48 -12.69 8.37
CA LEU A 53 14.98 -13.93 7.78
C LEU A 53 16.41 -14.24 8.23
N TRP A 54 17.28 -13.23 8.25
CA TRP A 54 18.64 -13.37 8.77
C TRP A 54 18.67 -13.72 10.26
N THR A 55 17.77 -13.12 11.06
CA THR A 55 17.57 -13.48 12.47
C THR A 55 17.21 -14.96 12.60
N CYS A 56 16.24 -15.43 11.83
CA CYS A 56 15.84 -16.84 11.82
C CYS A 56 17.01 -17.76 11.46
N VAL A 57 17.78 -17.44 10.41
CA VAL A 57 18.97 -18.22 10.03
C VAL A 57 19.97 -18.28 11.19
N GLY A 58 20.23 -17.15 11.86
CA GLY A 58 21.09 -17.09 13.04
C GLY A 58 20.54 -17.92 14.21
N LEU A 59 19.23 -17.93 14.44
CA LEU A 59 18.60 -18.74 15.48
C LEU A 59 18.69 -20.24 15.20
N LEU A 60 18.60 -20.66 13.93
CA LEU A 60 18.89 -22.05 13.57
C LEU A 60 20.34 -22.39 13.95
N ASP A 61 21.30 -21.48 13.76
CA ASP A 61 22.70 -21.72 14.16
C ASP A 61 22.89 -21.80 15.66
N VAL A 62 22.19 -20.95 16.42
CA VAL A 62 22.18 -20.99 17.88
C VAL A 62 21.63 -22.32 18.39
N LEU A 63 20.57 -22.86 17.77
CA LEU A 63 19.95 -24.12 18.20
C LEU A 63 20.83 -25.36 17.90
N HIS A 64 21.71 -25.29 16.90
CA HIS A 64 22.58 -26.40 16.49
C HIS A 64 23.96 -26.34 17.14
N ALA A 65 24.56 -25.16 17.17
CA ALA A 65 25.89 -24.91 17.71
C ALA A 65 25.82 -23.62 18.53
N PRO A 66 25.31 -23.69 19.77
CA PRO A 66 25.24 -22.53 20.66
C PRO A 66 26.63 -21.92 20.80
N SER A 67 26.75 -20.64 20.45
CA SER A 67 27.97 -19.88 20.66
C SER A 67 27.63 -18.42 20.86
N THR A 68 28.49 -17.73 21.60
CA THR A 68 28.35 -16.28 21.85
C THR A 68 28.29 -15.49 20.55
N ARG A 69 29.05 -15.89 19.53
CA ARG A 69 29.04 -15.26 18.21
C ARG A 69 27.68 -15.39 17.54
N ASN A 70 27.10 -16.59 17.52
CA ASN A 70 25.80 -16.84 16.88
C ASN A 70 24.68 -16.11 17.61
N VAL A 71 24.69 -16.10 18.95
CA VAL A 71 23.70 -15.37 19.75
C VAL A 71 23.81 -13.87 19.54
N ARG A 72 25.02 -13.31 19.51
CA ARG A 72 25.23 -11.88 19.21
C ARG A 72 24.76 -11.51 17.81
N ALA A 73 25.08 -12.32 16.81
CA ALA A 73 24.63 -12.07 15.44
C ALA A 73 23.10 -12.09 15.32
N ALA A 74 22.43 -13.13 15.85
CA ALA A 74 20.97 -13.21 15.84
C ALA A 74 20.31 -12.09 16.64
N GLY A 75 20.88 -11.74 17.80
CA GLY A 75 20.41 -10.63 18.64
C GLY A 75 20.52 -9.27 17.94
N LEU A 76 21.69 -8.96 17.36
CA LEU A 76 21.90 -7.72 16.61
C LEU A 76 20.94 -7.58 15.42
N LEU A 77 20.69 -8.67 14.69
CA LEU A 77 19.73 -8.69 13.58
C LEU A 77 18.30 -8.49 14.07
N ALA A 78 17.91 -9.06 15.20
CA ALA A 78 16.59 -8.83 15.79
C ALA A 78 16.42 -7.38 16.26
N VAL A 79 17.46 -6.78 16.87
CA VAL A 79 17.48 -5.36 17.23
C VAL A 79 17.37 -4.47 15.99
N ALA A 80 18.15 -4.77 14.94
CA ALA A 80 18.02 -4.05 13.67
C ALA A 80 16.60 -4.17 13.10
N THR A 81 16.01 -5.37 13.15
CA THR A 81 14.64 -5.60 12.67
C THR A 81 13.63 -4.72 13.41
N VAL A 82 13.68 -4.65 14.75
CA VAL A 82 12.73 -3.82 15.53
C VAL A 82 12.92 -2.33 15.33
N LEU A 83 14.17 -1.89 15.14
CA LEU A 83 14.45 -0.48 14.86
C LEU A 83 14.09 -0.08 13.42
N THR A 84 14.01 -1.04 12.49
CA THR A 84 13.48 -0.82 11.13
C THR A 84 11.95 -0.83 11.12
N ARG A 85 11.32 -1.83 11.76
CA ARG A 85 9.87 -1.98 11.82
C ARG A 85 9.47 -2.70 13.10
N ALA A 86 8.82 -1.98 14.01
CA ALA A 86 8.51 -2.48 15.34
C ALA A 86 7.66 -3.76 15.33
N SER A 87 6.64 -3.86 14.46
CA SER A 87 5.75 -5.03 14.38
C SER A 87 6.51 -6.34 14.14
N VAL A 88 7.21 -6.42 13.01
CA VAL A 88 8.00 -7.59 12.61
C VAL A 88 9.15 -7.82 13.58
N GLY A 89 9.78 -6.76 14.06
CA GLY A 89 10.90 -6.85 14.98
C GLY A 89 10.53 -7.33 16.38
N ILE A 90 9.35 -7.02 16.91
CA ILE A 90 8.85 -7.62 18.16
C ILE A 90 8.79 -9.14 18.01
N GLY A 91 8.30 -9.65 16.87
CA GLY A 91 8.34 -11.07 16.57
C GLY A 91 9.76 -11.64 16.53
N ALA A 92 10.73 -10.88 16.00
CA ALA A 92 12.14 -11.29 15.96
C ALA A 92 12.73 -11.39 17.38
N LEU A 93 12.45 -10.41 18.24
CA LEU A 93 12.88 -10.41 19.64
C LEU A 93 12.23 -11.55 20.43
N VAL A 94 10.95 -11.84 20.17
CA VAL A 94 10.26 -13.01 20.75
C VAL A 94 10.92 -14.31 20.31
N ALA A 95 11.27 -14.45 19.02
CA ALA A 95 12.00 -15.62 18.52
C ALA A 95 13.34 -15.81 19.26
N VAL A 96 14.11 -14.73 19.43
CA VAL A 96 15.38 -14.73 20.17
C VAL A 96 15.16 -15.13 21.63
N GLY A 97 14.17 -14.55 22.31
CA GLY A 97 13.83 -14.86 23.69
C GLY A 97 13.43 -16.32 23.88
N LEU A 98 12.56 -16.86 23.02
CA LEU A 98 12.12 -18.26 23.09
C LEU A 98 13.29 -19.24 22.88
N VAL A 99 14.17 -18.97 21.90
CA VAL A 99 15.38 -19.78 21.69
C VAL A 99 16.33 -19.66 22.88
N ALA A 100 16.45 -18.49 23.50
CA ALA A 100 17.24 -18.32 24.72
C ALA A 100 16.68 -19.14 25.89
N LEU A 101 15.36 -19.25 26.04
CA LEU A 101 14.74 -20.13 27.04
C LEU A 101 15.00 -21.61 26.76
N VAL A 102 15.07 -22.01 25.48
CA VAL A 102 15.48 -23.38 25.10
C VAL A 102 16.93 -23.63 25.49
N LEU A 103 17.84 -22.68 25.22
CA LEU A 103 19.24 -22.78 25.65
C LEU A 103 19.36 -22.87 27.18
N TRP A 104 18.54 -22.11 27.91
CA TRP A 104 18.49 -22.16 29.36
C TRP A 104 18.13 -23.56 29.85
N ARG A 105 17.10 -24.19 29.25
CA ARG A 105 16.69 -25.57 29.56
C ARG A 105 17.73 -26.62 29.17
N ARG A 106 18.63 -26.31 28.23
CA ARG A 106 19.76 -27.16 27.81
C ARG A 106 21.06 -26.85 28.58
N ASP A 107 20.97 -26.14 29.70
CA ASP A 107 22.10 -25.71 30.54
C ASP A 107 23.17 -24.83 29.84
N HIS A 108 22.86 -24.22 28.70
CA HIS A 108 23.70 -23.20 28.05
C HIS A 108 23.46 -21.79 28.63
N ARG A 109 23.55 -21.66 29.96
CA ARG A 109 23.15 -20.45 30.70
C ARG A 109 23.81 -19.14 30.25
N PRO A 110 25.13 -19.07 29.96
CA PRO A 110 25.76 -17.83 29.52
C PRO A 110 25.19 -17.30 28.21
N ASP A 111 24.96 -18.19 27.24
CA ASP A 111 24.39 -17.82 25.94
C ASP A 111 22.89 -17.53 26.04
N ALA A 112 22.16 -18.24 26.90
CA ALA A 112 20.76 -17.94 27.21
C ALA A 112 20.59 -16.53 27.81
N ARG A 113 21.43 -16.16 28.79
CA ARG A 113 21.41 -14.79 29.38
C ARG A 113 21.67 -13.72 28.33
N ARG A 114 22.61 -13.95 27.41
CA ARG A 114 22.88 -13.02 26.29
C ARG A 114 21.69 -12.91 25.35
N GLY A 115 21.05 -14.03 24.99
CA GLY A 115 19.87 -14.04 24.14
C GLY A 115 18.70 -13.27 24.77
N LEU A 116 18.41 -13.51 26.05
CA LEU A 116 17.42 -12.74 26.81
C LEU A 116 17.80 -11.26 26.89
N GLY A 117 19.08 -10.96 27.11
CA GLY A 117 19.60 -9.59 27.10
C GLY A 117 19.37 -8.86 25.77
N TRP A 118 19.56 -9.54 24.63
CA TRP A 118 19.24 -8.98 23.31
C TRP A 118 17.75 -8.77 23.10
N ALA A 119 16.91 -9.73 23.51
CA ALA A 119 15.46 -9.62 23.37
C ALA A 119 14.90 -8.43 24.19
N VAL A 120 15.28 -8.33 25.46
CA VAL A 120 14.85 -7.23 26.35
C VAL A 120 15.50 -5.91 25.95
N GLY A 121 16.80 -5.91 25.69
CA GLY A 121 17.54 -4.71 25.29
C GLY A 121 17.05 -4.13 23.97
N GLY A 122 16.69 -4.97 22.98
CA GLY A 122 16.10 -4.53 21.73
C GLY A 122 14.72 -3.90 21.91
N LEU A 123 13.87 -4.50 22.75
CA LEU A 123 12.56 -3.94 23.07
C LEU A 123 12.70 -2.57 23.75
N LEU A 124 13.57 -2.48 24.76
CA LEU A 124 13.87 -1.23 25.45
C LEU A 124 14.42 -0.16 24.49
N ALA A 125 15.33 -0.52 23.59
CA ALA A 125 15.87 0.40 22.60
C ALA A 125 14.76 0.97 21.69
N ASN A 126 13.89 0.12 21.16
CA ASN A 126 12.73 0.57 20.38
C ASN A 126 11.81 1.46 21.21
N SER A 127 11.46 1.06 22.43
CA SER A 127 10.54 1.82 23.27
C SER A 127 11.10 3.18 23.69
N LEU A 128 12.41 3.28 23.93
CA LEU A 128 13.09 4.53 24.25
C LEU A 128 13.12 5.47 23.03
N VAL A 129 13.42 4.95 21.84
CA VAL A 129 13.37 5.74 20.59
C VAL A 129 11.95 6.24 20.33
N ASN A 130 10.94 5.39 20.53
CA ASN A 130 9.54 5.78 20.38
C ASN A 130 9.15 6.85 21.41
N TYR A 131 9.49 6.64 22.68
CA TYR A 131 9.19 7.62 23.73
C TYR A 131 9.87 8.98 23.46
N ALA A 132 11.14 8.97 23.04
CA ALA A 132 11.87 10.18 22.71
C ALA A 132 11.28 10.94 21.50
N LYS A 133 10.77 10.22 20.49
CA LYS A 133 10.22 10.82 19.27
C LYS A 133 8.78 11.32 19.45
N VAL A 134 7.95 10.52 20.12
CA VAL A 134 6.49 10.71 20.10
C VAL A 134 5.82 10.69 21.48
N GLY A 135 6.58 10.41 22.55
CA GLY A 135 6.07 10.40 23.93
C GLY A 135 5.29 9.15 24.31
N THR A 136 5.30 8.10 23.48
CA THR A 136 4.62 6.82 23.71
C THR A 136 5.63 5.67 23.72
N TRP A 137 5.41 4.61 24.51
CA TRP A 137 6.37 3.51 24.63
C TRP A 137 6.33 2.50 23.48
N LEU A 138 5.13 2.16 23.00
CA LEU A 138 4.95 1.12 21.96
C LEU A 138 3.86 1.48 20.93
N ASP A 139 3.08 2.53 21.17
CA ASP A 139 1.99 2.95 20.28
C ASP A 139 2.43 4.13 19.40
N LEU A 140 1.67 4.39 18.35
CA LEU A 140 1.80 5.59 17.53
C LEU A 140 0.84 6.66 18.08
N PRO A 141 1.24 7.94 18.22
CA PRO A 141 0.37 9.00 18.72
C PRO A 141 -0.66 9.40 17.64
N ALA A 142 -1.65 8.55 17.41
CA ALA A 142 -2.59 8.70 16.31
C ALA A 142 -3.41 9.99 16.41
N ASP A 143 -3.69 10.43 17.63
CA ASP A 143 -4.35 11.68 18.01
C ASP A 143 -3.54 12.93 17.62
N ARG A 144 -2.22 12.82 17.46
CA ARG A 144 -1.32 13.93 17.14
C ARG A 144 -0.92 13.99 15.67
N GLN A 145 -1.42 13.07 14.84
CA GLN A 145 -1.14 13.11 13.41
C GLN A 145 -1.87 14.29 12.78
N VAL A 146 -1.19 15.04 11.91
CA VAL A 146 -1.78 16.18 11.18
C VAL A 146 -3.10 15.80 10.52
N LEU A 147 -3.15 14.63 9.89
CA LEU A 147 -4.37 14.10 9.26
C LEU A 147 -5.52 13.89 10.26
N THR A 148 -5.23 13.43 11.47
CA THR A 148 -6.25 13.27 12.54
C THR A 148 -6.70 14.62 13.08
N LEU A 149 -5.80 15.58 13.22
CA LEU A 149 -6.12 16.94 13.67
C LEU A 149 -6.98 17.71 12.66
N GLN A 150 -6.85 17.39 11.37
CA GLN A 150 -7.58 18.04 10.28
C GLN A 150 -8.89 17.34 9.90
N SER A 151 -9.09 16.07 10.30
CA SER A 151 -10.28 15.29 9.96
C SER A 151 -11.09 14.91 11.20
N PRO A 152 -12.24 15.57 11.45
CA PRO A 152 -13.13 15.22 12.56
C PRO A 152 -13.59 13.76 12.53
N ALA A 153 -13.83 13.22 11.33
CA ALA A 153 -14.22 11.82 11.15
C ALA A 153 -13.12 10.86 11.60
N ARG A 154 -11.87 11.13 11.23
CA ARG A 154 -10.71 10.34 11.66
C ARG A 154 -10.45 10.47 13.17
N ALA A 155 -10.59 11.67 13.72
CA ALA A 155 -10.49 11.89 15.17
C ALA A 155 -11.55 11.09 15.95
N ALA A 156 -12.80 11.09 15.47
CA ALA A 156 -13.88 10.27 16.04
C ALA A 156 -13.58 8.77 15.91
N TRP A 157 -13.00 8.33 14.78
CA TRP A 157 -12.57 6.95 14.59
C TRP A 157 -11.52 6.55 15.63
N PHE A 158 -10.49 7.37 15.91
CA PHE A 158 -9.52 7.05 16.95
C PHE A 158 -10.13 7.08 18.35
N ALA A 159 -11.00 8.04 18.64
CA ALA A 159 -11.69 8.11 19.92
C ALA A 159 -12.48 6.82 20.22
N GLY A 160 -13.20 6.27 19.23
CA GLY A 160 -13.92 5.01 19.39
C GLY A 160 -13.05 3.74 19.39
N ASN A 161 -11.79 3.83 18.90
CA ASN A 161 -10.82 2.74 18.95
C ASN A 161 -9.75 2.89 20.06
N GLY A 162 -10.02 3.71 21.08
CA GLY A 162 -9.13 3.86 22.24
C GLY A 162 -7.80 4.56 21.92
N GLY A 163 -7.77 5.40 20.89
CA GLY A 163 -6.59 6.18 20.49
C GLY A 163 -5.51 5.39 19.75
N SER A 164 -5.76 4.12 19.42
CA SER A 164 -4.78 3.25 18.77
C SER A 164 -5.19 2.86 17.35
N PHE A 165 -4.20 2.49 16.55
CA PHE A 165 -4.42 1.80 15.28
C PHE A 165 -4.72 0.32 15.46
N PHE A 166 -4.34 -0.25 16.61
CA PHE A 166 -4.32 -1.69 16.81
C PHE A 166 -5.45 -2.13 17.73
N SER A 167 -6.21 -3.13 17.32
CA SER A 167 -7.28 -3.73 18.10
C SER A 167 -7.55 -5.17 17.66
N PRO A 168 -7.80 -6.11 18.60
CA PRO A 168 -8.25 -7.45 18.25
C PRO A 168 -9.57 -7.46 17.46
N ARG A 169 -10.36 -6.37 17.51
CA ARG A 169 -11.62 -6.22 16.76
C ARG A 169 -11.45 -6.34 15.24
N PHE A 170 -10.26 -6.05 14.73
CA PHE A 170 -9.97 -6.12 13.28
C PHE A 170 -9.52 -7.50 12.81
N LEU A 171 -9.16 -8.42 13.73
CA LEU A 171 -8.67 -9.76 13.40
C LEU A 171 -9.61 -10.54 12.46
N PRO A 172 -10.94 -10.59 12.67
CA PRO A 172 -11.82 -11.33 11.76
C PRO A 172 -11.72 -10.82 10.32
N THR A 173 -11.75 -9.49 10.15
CA THR A 173 -11.65 -8.82 8.85
C THR A 173 -10.31 -9.10 8.16
N THR A 174 -9.20 -8.83 8.84
CA THR A 174 -7.85 -8.98 8.24
C THR A 174 -7.47 -10.43 7.99
N VAL A 175 -7.84 -11.37 8.88
CA VAL A 175 -7.55 -12.80 8.70
C VAL A 175 -8.33 -13.35 7.52
N VAL A 176 -9.63 -13.05 7.41
CA VAL A 176 -10.43 -13.51 6.27
C VAL A 176 -9.88 -12.91 4.98
N HIS A 177 -9.61 -11.60 4.96
CA HIS A 177 -9.10 -10.93 3.77
C HIS A 177 -7.74 -11.44 3.31
N TYR A 178 -6.75 -11.54 4.21
CA TYR A 178 -5.40 -11.94 3.82
C TYR A 178 -5.25 -13.45 3.54
N LEU A 179 -6.29 -14.26 3.77
CA LEU A 179 -6.29 -15.70 3.46
C LEU A 179 -7.26 -16.11 2.35
N ARG A 180 -8.24 -15.28 1.98
CA ARG A 180 -9.24 -15.63 0.96
C ARG A 180 -8.61 -15.89 -0.42
N PRO A 181 -9.03 -16.92 -1.16
CA PRO A 181 -8.44 -17.26 -2.45
C PRO A 181 -8.93 -16.38 -3.61
N ASP A 182 -9.92 -15.52 -3.38
CA ASP A 182 -10.59 -14.68 -4.39
C ASP A 182 -10.25 -13.18 -4.26
N ALA A 183 -9.17 -12.84 -3.55
CA ALA A 183 -8.61 -11.48 -3.50
C ALA A 183 -7.84 -11.10 -4.79
N VAL A 184 -8.41 -11.49 -5.93
CA VAL A 184 -7.90 -11.26 -7.29
C VAL A 184 -9.06 -11.26 -8.27
N ARG A 185 -8.97 -10.42 -9.29
CA ARG A 185 -9.89 -10.40 -10.42
C ARG A 185 -9.11 -10.47 -11.72
N PHE A 186 -9.70 -11.15 -12.69
CA PHE A 186 -9.22 -11.14 -14.06
C PHE A 186 -10.05 -10.13 -14.86
N GLU A 187 -9.39 -9.41 -15.75
CA GLU A 187 -10.04 -8.49 -16.67
C GLU A 187 -9.41 -8.59 -18.06
N ARG A 188 -10.11 -8.01 -19.05
CA ARG A 188 -9.64 -8.00 -20.45
C ARG A 188 -8.48 -7.02 -20.67
N LEU A 189 -8.42 -5.95 -19.87
CA LEU A 189 -7.37 -4.94 -19.95
C LEU A 189 -6.06 -5.44 -19.34
N VAL A 190 -4.93 -5.13 -19.98
CA VAL A 190 -3.58 -5.40 -19.45
C VAL A 190 -3.43 -4.73 -18.07
N PRO A 191 -2.80 -5.35 -17.05
CA PRO A 191 -2.06 -6.62 -17.04
C PRO A 191 -2.92 -7.89 -16.86
N PHE A 192 -4.21 -7.82 -17.17
CA PHE A 192 -5.24 -8.88 -17.11
C PHE A 192 -5.56 -9.39 -15.70
N VAL A 193 -4.80 -8.94 -14.71
CA VAL A 193 -4.96 -9.25 -13.29
C VAL A 193 -5.04 -7.93 -12.54
N LYS A 194 -6.06 -7.78 -11.70
CA LYS A 194 -6.20 -6.65 -10.78
C LYS A 194 -6.63 -7.14 -9.40
N PHE A 195 -6.65 -6.22 -8.44
CA PHE A 195 -7.11 -6.53 -7.09
C PHE A 195 -8.54 -7.07 -7.09
N GLY A 196 -8.81 -7.97 -6.14
CA GLY A 196 -10.17 -8.43 -5.86
C GLY A 196 -11.01 -7.35 -5.20
N PRO A 197 -12.24 -7.70 -4.78
CA PRO A 197 -13.04 -6.82 -3.93
C PRO A 197 -12.27 -6.43 -2.66
N ASN A 198 -12.50 -5.21 -2.18
CA ASN A 198 -12.00 -4.73 -0.89
C ASN A 198 -12.45 -5.64 0.26
N ALA A 199 -11.80 -5.53 1.42
CA ALA A 199 -12.12 -6.38 2.56
C ALA A 199 -13.57 -6.14 3.00
N THR A 200 -14.31 -7.22 3.22
CA THR A 200 -15.60 -7.14 3.90
C THR A 200 -15.34 -7.02 5.40
N GLU A 201 -15.92 -6.01 6.04
CA GLU A 201 -15.77 -5.81 7.47
C GLU A 201 -16.60 -6.82 8.26
N TYR A 202 -15.94 -7.65 9.06
CA TYR A 202 -16.59 -8.65 9.94
C TYR A 202 -16.47 -8.28 11.44
N GLY A 203 -15.77 -7.20 11.77
CA GLY A 203 -15.52 -6.75 13.13
C GLY A 203 -16.64 -5.89 13.71
N SER A 204 -16.55 -5.59 15.01
CA SER A 204 -17.48 -4.69 15.70
C SER A 204 -17.10 -3.20 15.53
N TYR A 205 -16.10 -2.90 14.70
CA TYR A 205 -15.57 -1.55 14.49
C TYR A 205 -15.10 -1.41 13.05
N PRO A 206 -15.41 -0.31 12.37
CA PRO A 206 -15.04 -0.12 10.96
C PRO A 206 -13.53 0.02 10.80
N LEU A 207 -13.00 -0.37 9.63
CA LEU A 207 -11.60 -0.08 9.29
C LEU A 207 -11.41 1.42 9.12
N GLU A 208 -10.23 1.92 9.46
CA GLU A 208 -9.84 3.30 9.20
C GLU A 208 -9.52 3.48 7.71
N GLY A 209 -8.94 2.45 7.08
CA GLY A 209 -8.70 2.43 5.64
C GLY A 209 -8.77 1.01 5.10
N ASN A 210 -9.48 0.86 3.98
CA ASN A 210 -9.72 -0.41 3.32
C ASN A 210 -9.33 -0.30 1.85
N THR A 211 -8.04 -0.32 1.57
CA THR A 211 -7.53 -0.11 0.21
C THR A 211 -7.43 -1.41 -0.55
N ALA A 212 -7.47 -1.29 -1.89
CA ALA A 212 -7.32 -2.40 -2.80
C ALA A 212 -6.09 -3.26 -2.44
N SER A 213 -6.33 -4.55 -2.20
CA SER A 213 -5.29 -5.46 -1.72
C SER A 213 -5.58 -6.92 -2.02
N SER A 214 -4.51 -7.71 -2.17
CA SER A 214 -4.61 -9.15 -2.40
C SER A 214 -4.49 -9.94 -1.09
N SER A 215 -4.35 -11.27 -1.21
CA SER A 215 -4.20 -12.21 -0.11
C SER A 215 -2.91 -13.02 -0.26
N LEU A 216 -2.47 -13.68 0.82
CA LEU A 216 -1.33 -14.60 0.76
C LEU A 216 -1.59 -15.79 -0.15
N THR A 217 -2.82 -16.30 -0.18
CA THR A 217 -3.18 -17.47 -0.98
C THR A 217 -3.15 -17.17 -2.47
N VAL A 218 -3.31 -15.91 -2.88
CA VAL A 218 -3.10 -15.42 -4.24
C VAL A 218 -1.65 -14.99 -4.45
N ALA A 219 -1.21 -13.94 -3.77
CA ALA A 219 0.05 -13.26 -4.03
C ALA A 219 1.28 -14.06 -3.61
N ALA A 220 1.14 -15.06 -2.72
CA ALA A 220 2.23 -15.94 -2.28
C ALA A 220 1.90 -17.42 -2.48
N THR A 221 1.06 -17.77 -3.48
CA THR A 221 0.50 -19.12 -3.70
C THR A 221 1.54 -20.24 -3.52
N ALA A 222 2.66 -20.19 -4.25
CA ALA A 222 3.70 -21.23 -4.19
C ALA A 222 4.34 -21.32 -2.80
N LEU A 223 4.58 -20.18 -2.15
CA LEU A 223 5.15 -20.12 -0.81
C LEU A 223 4.17 -20.65 0.24
N CYS A 224 2.88 -20.33 0.13
CA CYS A 224 1.82 -20.87 0.98
C CYS A 224 1.72 -22.40 0.88
N VAL A 225 1.71 -22.95 -0.34
CA VAL A 225 1.68 -24.40 -0.54
C VAL A 225 2.91 -25.07 0.08
N LEU A 226 4.10 -24.52 -0.14
CA LEU A 226 5.33 -25.03 0.49
C LEU A 226 5.28 -24.92 2.02
N ALA A 227 4.75 -23.82 2.56
CA ALA A 227 4.59 -23.63 4.00
C ALA A 227 3.65 -24.68 4.61
N VAL A 228 2.49 -24.95 4.00
CA VAL A 228 1.56 -25.99 4.47
C VAL A 228 2.22 -27.37 4.45
N VAL A 229 2.84 -27.76 3.33
CA VAL A 229 3.56 -29.03 3.23
C VAL A 229 4.65 -29.12 4.30
N GLY A 230 5.41 -28.05 4.49
CA GLY A 230 6.52 -27.99 5.43
C GLY A 230 6.09 -28.07 6.88
N ALA A 231 5.00 -27.40 7.25
CA ALA A 231 4.40 -27.47 8.58
C ALA A 231 3.93 -28.91 8.89
N VAL A 232 3.23 -29.55 7.94
CA VAL A 232 2.82 -30.96 8.08
C VAL A 232 4.03 -31.87 8.25
N MET A 233 5.11 -31.64 7.50
CA MET A 233 6.35 -32.42 7.62
C MET A 233 7.07 -32.20 8.95
N ALA A 234 7.13 -30.96 9.43
CA ALA A 234 7.71 -30.61 10.72
C ALA A 234 6.94 -31.28 11.88
N LEU A 235 5.61 -31.28 11.81
CA LEU A 235 4.75 -31.95 12.78
C LEU A 235 4.95 -33.47 12.75
N ARG A 236 4.92 -34.09 11.57
CA ARG A 236 5.11 -35.55 11.40
C ARG A 236 6.46 -36.04 11.92
N ARG A 237 7.53 -35.25 11.76
CA ARG A 237 8.87 -35.57 12.27
C ARG A 237 9.16 -35.03 13.66
N ARG A 238 8.15 -34.49 14.35
CA ARG A 238 8.28 -33.92 15.71
C ARG A 238 9.46 -32.95 15.83
N ALA A 239 9.64 -32.10 14.81
CA ALA A 239 10.72 -31.12 14.74
C ALA A 239 10.45 -29.91 15.67
N ALA A 240 10.19 -30.16 16.95
CA ALA A 240 9.80 -29.16 17.94
C ALA A 240 10.83 -28.04 18.12
N TRP A 241 12.09 -28.28 17.74
CA TRP A 241 13.13 -27.27 17.74
C TRP A 241 12.85 -26.10 16.77
N LEU A 242 12.08 -26.32 15.69
CA LEU A 242 11.65 -25.26 14.77
C LEU A 242 10.47 -24.44 15.27
N ALA A 243 9.74 -24.94 16.27
CA ALA A 243 8.54 -24.26 16.78
C ALA A 243 8.88 -22.88 17.35
N TRP A 244 10.06 -22.71 17.96
CA TRP A 244 10.42 -21.48 18.66
C TRP A 244 10.72 -20.30 17.74
N PRO A 245 11.59 -20.43 16.71
CA PRO A 245 11.75 -19.37 15.73
C PRO A 245 10.46 -19.12 14.93
N TRP A 246 9.70 -20.18 14.64
CA TRP A 246 8.44 -20.06 13.91
C TRP A 246 7.35 -19.34 14.71
N LEU A 247 7.24 -19.57 16.02
CA LEU A 247 6.31 -18.86 16.89
C LEU A 247 6.60 -17.36 16.92
N GLY A 248 7.87 -16.95 16.97
CA GLY A 248 8.23 -15.54 16.81
C GLY A 248 7.84 -14.97 15.43
N ALA A 249 7.90 -15.78 14.37
CA ALA A 249 7.45 -15.39 13.04
C ALA A 249 5.93 -15.26 12.93
N VAL A 250 5.16 -16.06 13.68
CA VAL A 250 3.71 -15.88 13.82
C VAL A 250 3.40 -14.60 14.59
N VAL A 251 4.12 -14.33 15.69
CA VAL A 251 3.97 -13.10 16.47
C VAL A 251 4.29 -11.85 15.65
N ALA A 252 5.27 -11.92 14.74
CA ALA A 252 5.62 -10.82 13.83
C ALA A 252 4.42 -10.33 12.98
N GLY A 253 3.51 -11.24 12.61
CA GLY A 253 2.33 -10.91 11.82
C GLY A 253 1.13 -10.42 12.63
N LEU A 254 1.11 -10.58 13.96
CA LEU A 254 -0.04 -10.22 14.78
C LEU A 254 -0.39 -8.73 14.73
N PRO A 255 0.55 -7.78 14.84
CA PRO A 255 0.20 -6.36 14.75
C PRO A 255 -0.46 -6.01 13.42
N THR A 256 -0.01 -6.62 12.33
CA THR A 256 -0.58 -6.45 10.98
C THR A 256 -1.99 -7.01 10.87
N LEU A 257 -2.30 -8.12 11.55
CA LEU A 257 -3.67 -8.63 11.62
C LEU A 257 -4.55 -7.80 12.57
N MET A 258 -3.96 -7.12 13.54
CA MET A 258 -4.67 -6.29 14.51
C MET A 258 -4.78 -4.84 14.07
N ILE A 259 -4.26 -4.43 12.93
CA ILE A 259 -4.31 -3.02 12.51
C ILE A 259 -5.67 -2.70 11.88
N GLY A 260 -6.19 -1.50 12.15
CA GLY A 260 -7.43 -0.98 11.54
C GLY A 260 -7.30 -0.63 10.06
N PHE A 261 -6.35 -1.23 9.35
CA PHE A 261 -6.12 -1.02 7.92
C PHE A 261 -6.01 -2.32 7.17
N VAL A 262 -6.53 -2.31 5.95
CA VAL A 262 -6.25 -3.32 4.94
C VAL A 262 -5.52 -2.67 3.78
N ALA A 263 -4.35 -3.21 3.43
CA ALA A 263 -3.54 -2.72 2.32
C ALA A 263 -2.60 -3.83 1.81
N ASN A 264 -2.26 -3.82 0.52
CA ASN A 264 -1.48 -4.90 -0.10
C ASN A 264 -0.08 -5.06 0.52
N ARG A 265 0.53 -3.95 0.94
CA ARG A 265 1.88 -3.88 1.51
C ARG A 265 2.06 -4.73 2.77
N TYR A 266 1.00 -4.81 3.58
CA TYR A 266 0.97 -5.56 4.83
C TYR A 266 1.15 -7.08 4.67
N LEU A 267 0.94 -7.63 3.47
CA LEU A 267 1.20 -9.05 3.21
C LEU A 267 2.67 -9.43 3.46
N VAL A 268 3.62 -8.51 3.32
CA VAL A 268 5.04 -8.78 3.57
C VAL A 268 5.34 -9.07 5.04
N ASP A 269 4.65 -8.43 5.97
CA ASP A 269 4.79 -8.70 7.42
C ASP A 269 4.37 -10.12 7.79
N LEU A 270 3.56 -10.75 6.95
CA LEU A 270 3.05 -12.11 7.12
C LEU A 270 3.95 -13.18 6.47
N LEU A 271 4.94 -12.79 5.64
CA LEU A 271 5.85 -13.74 5.00
C LEU A 271 6.77 -14.50 5.98
N PRO A 272 7.29 -13.90 7.07
CA PRO A 272 8.08 -14.61 8.07
C PRO A 272 7.49 -15.96 8.49
N MET A 273 6.18 -16.03 8.75
CA MET A 273 5.51 -17.27 9.18
C MET A 273 5.43 -18.33 8.07
N LEU A 274 5.59 -17.97 6.80
CA LEU A 274 5.58 -18.90 5.66
C LEU A 274 6.97 -19.43 5.31
N VAL A 275 8.00 -18.59 5.41
CA VAL A 275 9.33 -18.91 4.87
C VAL A 275 10.02 -20.07 5.59
N LEU A 276 9.94 -20.11 6.92
CA LEU A 276 10.53 -21.20 7.72
C LEU A 276 9.92 -22.57 7.40
N PRO A 277 8.60 -22.78 7.48
CA PRO A 277 8.01 -24.05 7.10
C PRO A 277 8.22 -24.35 5.60
N ALA A 278 8.16 -23.35 4.70
CA ALA A 278 8.47 -23.59 3.28
C ALA A 278 9.90 -24.14 3.07
N ALA A 279 10.88 -23.65 3.84
CA ALA A 279 12.24 -24.19 3.82
C ALA A 279 12.29 -25.65 4.28
N VAL A 280 11.44 -26.06 5.23
CA VAL A 280 11.29 -27.45 5.66
C VAL A 280 10.77 -28.33 4.53
N ALA A 281 9.72 -27.91 3.81
CA ALA A 281 9.22 -28.67 2.66
C ALA A 281 10.33 -28.90 1.62
N VAL A 282 11.10 -27.86 1.34
CA VAL A 282 12.19 -27.86 0.34
C VAL A 282 13.42 -28.69 0.79
N VAL A 283 13.55 -29.01 2.07
CA VAL A 283 14.57 -29.95 2.57
C VAL A 283 14.01 -31.37 2.65
N ALA A 284 12.88 -31.51 3.34
CA ALA A 284 12.38 -32.78 3.82
C ALA A 284 11.58 -33.56 2.77
N TRP A 285 10.84 -32.88 1.88
CA TRP A 285 9.89 -33.54 0.98
C TRP A 285 10.58 -34.25 -0.18
N ARG A 286 10.12 -35.46 -0.54
CA ARG A 286 10.67 -36.22 -1.66
C ARG A 286 9.52 -36.69 -2.55
N PRO A 287 9.10 -35.88 -3.52
CA PRO A 287 8.01 -36.27 -4.39
C PRO A 287 8.42 -37.40 -5.35
N ALA A 288 7.62 -38.46 -5.44
CA ALA A 288 7.84 -39.56 -6.38
C ALA A 288 7.77 -39.10 -7.87
N ARG A 289 6.86 -38.17 -8.18
CA ARG A 289 6.64 -37.64 -9.54
C ARG A 289 7.34 -36.29 -9.75
N THR A 290 8.67 -36.28 -9.75
CA THR A 290 9.48 -35.04 -9.79
C THR A 290 9.15 -34.11 -10.97
N ARG A 291 8.83 -34.64 -12.16
CA ARG A 291 8.45 -33.83 -13.34
C ARG A 291 7.17 -33.03 -13.10
N VAL A 292 6.13 -33.66 -12.55
CA VAL A 292 4.84 -33.01 -12.25
C VAL A 292 5.05 -31.86 -11.25
N TRP A 293 5.80 -32.13 -10.18
CA TRP A 293 6.04 -31.11 -9.16
C TRP A 293 6.94 -29.96 -9.63
N LYS A 294 7.89 -30.22 -10.54
CA LYS A 294 8.62 -29.14 -11.22
C LYS A 294 7.69 -28.26 -12.06
N GLY A 295 6.76 -28.88 -12.80
CA GLY A 295 5.76 -28.16 -13.59
C GLY A 295 4.84 -27.31 -12.72
N LEU A 296 4.29 -27.88 -11.65
CA LEU A 296 3.44 -27.16 -10.68
C LEU A 296 4.20 -26.04 -9.96
N ALA A 297 5.45 -26.30 -9.56
CA ALA A 297 6.28 -25.27 -8.95
C ALA A 297 6.54 -24.13 -9.93
N PHE A 298 6.91 -24.44 -11.18
CA PHE A 298 7.11 -23.42 -12.21
C PHE A 298 5.84 -22.61 -12.48
N ALA A 299 4.68 -23.26 -12.62
CA ALA A 299 3.40 -22.59 -12.78
C ALA A 299 3.08 -21.67 -11.59
N GLY A 300 3.31 -22.12 -10.36
CA GLY A 300 3.13 -21.31 -9.15
C GLY A 300 4.08 -20.11 -9.06
N LEU A 301 5.32 -20.25 -9.56
CA LEU A 301 6.28 -19.14 -9.65
C LEU A 301 5.88 -18.11 -10.70
N VAL A 302 5.48 -18.57 -11.89
CA VAL A 302 5.00 -17.70 -12.97
C VAL A 302 3.75 -16.95 -12.52
N TRP A 303 2.81 -17.65 -11.88
CA TRP A 303 1.62 -17.04 -11.30
C TRP A 303 1.96 -15.98 -10.25
N GLY A 304 2.79 -16.32 -9.26
CA GLY A 304 3.19 -15.35 -8.23
C GLY A 304 3.89 -14.13 -8.82
N ALA A 305 4.76 -14.32 -9.81
CA ALA A 305 5.46 -13.22 -10.45
C ALA A 305 4.48 -12.32 -11.23
N TRP A 306 3.61 -12.93 -12.03
CA TRP A 306 2.63 -12.19 -12.82
C TRP A 306 1.65 -11.42 -11.93
N ALA A 307 1.07 -12.06 -10.92
CA ALA A 307 0.14 -11.41 -10.01
C ALA A 307 0.78 -10.22 -9.28
N ASN A 308 2.00 -10.39 -8.73
CA ASN A 308 2.65 -9.30 -7.99
C ASN A 308 3.17 -8.18 -8.89
N VAL A 309 3.61 -8.47 -10.12
CA VAL A 309 3.92 -7.42 -11.12
C VAL A 309 2.65 -6.67 -11.50
N ALA A 310 1.55 -7.38 -11.74
CA ALA A 310 0.26 -6.76 -12.04
C ALA A 310 -0.19 -5.84 -10.90
N PHE A 311 -0.10 -6.28 -9.64
CA PHE A 311 -0.43 -5.46 -8.48
C PHE A 311 0.51 -4.25 -8.31
N ALA A 312 1.81 -4.39 -8.57
CA ALA A 312 2.76 -3.28 -8.56
C ALA A 312 2.39 -2.22 -9.60
N VAL A 313 2.24 -2.65 -10.86
CA VAL A 313 1.88 -1.77 -11.98
C VAL A 313 0.54 -1.11 -11.73
N TRP A 314 -0.45 -1.85 -11.21
CA TRP A 314 -1.73 -1.28 -10.83
C TRP A 314 -1.56 -0.17 -9.80
N THR A 315 -0.81 -0.43 -8.73
CA THR A 315 -0.63 0.54 -7.65
C THR A 315 0.13 1.78 -8.13
N SER A 316 1.10 1.65 -9.04
CA SER A 316 1.93 2.77 -9.51
C SER A 316 1.32 3.55 -10.66
N GLU A 317 0.64 2.87 -11.59
CA GLU A 317 0.22 3.45 -12.87
C GLU A 317 -1.28 3.69 -13.01
N LEU A 318 -2.14 3.27 -12.06
CA LEU A 318 -3.60 3.39 -12.22
C LEU A 318 -4.05 4.81 -12.57
N LYS A 319 -3.41 5.81 -11.96
CA LYS A 319 -3.70 7.24 -12.13
C LYS A 319 -2.99 7.88 -13.33
N ASN A 320 -2.12 7.12 -14.02
CA ASN A 320 -1.38 7.63 -15.16
C ASN A 320 -2.28 7.55 -16.42
N PRO A 321 -2.66 8.69 -17.03
CA PRO A 321 -3.52 8.68 -18.21
C PRO A 321 -2.91 7.89 -19.36
N GLY A 322 -1.58 7.97 -19.53
CA GLY A 322 -0.85 7.22 -20.56
C GLY A 322 -0.95 5.71 -20.36
N PHE A 323 -0.98 5.23 -19.12
CA PHE A 323 -1.19 3.81 -18.83
C PHE A 323 -2.61 3.37 -19.18
N THR A 324 -3.63 4.15 -18.81
CA THR A 324 -5.02 3.86 -19.18
C THR A 324 -5.19 3.83 -20.70
N SER A 325 -4.67 4.83 -21.42
CA SER A 325 -4.67 4.87 -22.88
C SER A 325 -4.02 3.63 -23.49
N TRP A 326 -2.81 3.29 -23.05
CA TRP A 326 -2.07 2.11 -23.52
C TRP A 326 -2.84 0.80 -23.30
N ARG A 327 -3.52 0.64 -22.17
CA ARG A 327 -4.34 -0.56 -21.89
C ARG A 327 -5.47 -0.71 -22.89
N TYR A 328 -6.20 0.37 -23.20
CA TYR A 328 -7.30 0.34 -24.19
C TYR A 328 -6.81 0.21 -25.63
N GLN A 329 -5.61 0.70 -25.95
CA GLN A 329 -4.98 0.48 -27.25
C GLN A 329 -4.61 -0.99 -27.46
N ILE A 330 -4.02 -1.65 -26.46
CA ILE A 330 -3.76 -3.10 -26.53
C ILE A 330 -5.07 -3.88 -26.61
N ASP A 331 -6.06 -3.49 -25.81
CA ASP A 331 -7.38 -4.11 -25.84
C ASP A 331 -8.01 -4.05 -27.25
N ASP A 332 -7.92 -2.89 -27.91
CA ASP A 332 -8.38 -2.73 -29.29
C ASP A 332 -7.64 -3.66 -30.26
N ALA A 333 -6.31 -3.66 -30.16
CA ALA A 333 -5.46 -4.41 -31.08
C ALA A 333 -5.62 -5.93 -30.93
N VAL A 334 -5.90 -6.42 -29.71
CA VAL A 334 -5.97 -7.85 -29.39
C VAL A 334 -7.40 -8.39 -29.44
N PHE A 335 -8.37 -7.65 -28.92
CA PHE A 335 -9.76 -8.09 -28.78
C PHE A 335 -10.75 -7.31 -29.66
N GLY A 336 -10.46 -6.03 -29.93
CA GLY A 336 -11.35 -5.13 -30.65
C GLY A 336 -12.70 -4.90 -29.94
N GLY A 337 -13.65 -4.32 -30.67
CA GLY A 337 -15.03 -4.10 -30.21
C GLY A 337 -15.15 -3.01 -29.12
N ALA A 338 -16.29 -3.02 -28.42
CA ALA A 338 -16.59 -2.04 -27.38
C ALA A 338 -15.60 -2.15 -26.20
N PRO A 339 -15.11 -1.02 -25.67
CA PRO A 339 -14.16 -1.01 -24.56
C PRO A 339 -14.78 -1.60 -23.28
N PRO A 340 -14.05 -2.44 -22.52
CA PRO A 340 -14.60 -3.08 -21.33
C PRO A 340 -14.50 -2.12 -20.13
N ASN A 341 -15.34 -2.30 -19.11
CA ASN A 341 -15.29 -1.53 -17.85
C ASN A 341 -15.37 0.00 -18.03
N VAL A 342 -16.10 0.46 -19.04
CA VAL A 342 -16.42 1.88 -19.23
C VAL A 342 -17.88 2.14 -18.84
N VAL A 343 -18.12 3.14 -18.02
CA VAL A 343 -19.45 3.57 -17.57
C VAL A 343 -19.61 5.08 -17.71
N ASP A 344 -20.85 5.56 -17.63
CA ASP A 344 -21.11 6.99 -17.46
C ASP A 344 -20.74 7.40 -16.02
N ALA A 345 -19.91 8.43 -15.91
CA ALA A 345 -19.65 9.10 -14.64
C ALA A 345 -20.66 10.25 -14.49
N ALA A 346 -21.22 10.40 -13.29
CA ALA A 346 -22.09 11.51 -12.97
C ALA A 346 -21.90 11.93 -11.51
N PRO A 347 -22.03 13.23 -11.19
CA PRO A 347 -21.95 13.71 -9.82
C PRO A 347 -22.92 12.98 -8.88
N GLY A 348 -22.41 12.48 -7.75
CA GLY A 348 -23.21 11.76 -6.75
C GLY A 348 -23.68 10.36 -7.16
N ALA A 349 -23.34 9.88 -8.36
CA ALA A 349 -23.64 8.50 -8.74
C ALA A 349 -22.82 7.50 -7.89
N PRO A 350 -23.37 6.31 -7.61
CA PRO A 350 -22.62 5.27 -6.90
C PRO A 350 -21.31 4.95 -7.62
N VAL A 351 -20.20 4.97 -6.88
CA VAL A 351 -18.88 4.66 -7.43
C VAL A 351 -18.79 3.14 -7.68
N PRO A 352 -18.46 2.70 -8.92
CA PRO A 352 -18.34 1.28 -9.23
C PRO A 352 -17.06 0.68 -8.65
N LEU A 353 -16.72 -0.56 -9.04
CA LEU A 353 -15.52 -1.23 -8.53
C LEU A 353 -14.22 -0.54 -8.99
N PRO A 354 -13.14 -0.61 -8.19
CA PRO A 354 -11.82 -0.11 -8.57
C PRO A 354 -11.36 -0.54 -9.97
N GLY A 355 -10.79 0.42 -10.69
CA GLY A 355 -10.32 0.26 -12.07
C GLY A 355 -11.38 0.37 -13.17
N THR A 356 -12.63 0.68 -12.79
CA THR A 356 -13.66 1.07 -13.77
C THR A 356 -13.37 2.47 -14.27
N VAL A 357 -13.50 2.68 -15.58
CA VAL A 357 -13.32 3.99 -16.21
C VAL A 357 -14.67 4.67 -16.39
N GLY A 358 -14.75 5.93 -15.99
CA GLY A 358 -15.94 6.75 -16.08
C GLY A 358 -15.77 7.85 -17.12
N ILE A 359 -16.77 8.06 -17.97
CA ILE A 359 -16.82 9.19 -18.90
C ILE A 359 -17.95 10.10 -18.47
N ASP A 360 -17.64 11.38 -18.25
CA ASP A 360 -18.62 12.42 -17.95
C ASP A 360 -19.06 13.15 -19.23
N GLY A 361 -20.37 13.20 -19.46
CA GLY A 361 -20.99 13.95 -20.54
C GLY A 361 -20.37 13.69 -21.92
N ALA A 362 -20.04 14.77 -22.63
CA ALA A 362 -19.42 14.72 -23.94
C ALA A 362 -17.88 14.70 -23.83
N CYS A 363 -17.33 13.83 -22.98
CA CYS A 363 -15.93 13.86 -22.57
C CYS A 363 -15.53 15.17 -21.87
N ASP A 364 -16.38 15.64 -20.97
CA ASP A 364 -16.03 16.75 -20.07
C ASP A 364 -15.00 16.31 -19.02
N GLY A 365 -15.00 15.02 -18.67
CA GLY A 365 -13.97 14.39 -17.88
C GLY A 365 -13.88 12.88 -18.14
N LEU A 366 -12.66 12.34 -18.01
CA LEU A 366 -12.35 10.93 -17.97
C LEU A 366 -11.82 10.59 -16.58
N TYR A 367 -12.38 9.55 -15.98
CA TYR A 367 -12.11 9.18 -14.60
C TYR A 367 -11.74 7.71 -14.49
N ILE A 368 -11.04 7.36 -13.42
CA ILE A 368 -10.86 5.99 -12.99
C ILE A 368 -11.23 5.85 -11.52
N VAL A 369 -11.88 4.75 -11.17
CA VAL A 369 -12.16 4.47 -9.76
C VAL A 369 -10.90 3.98 -9.06
N GLU A 370 -10.54 4.65 -7.98
CA GLU A 370 -9.59 4.17 -6.97
C GLU A 370 -10.31 4.03 -5.63
N ASP A 371 -10.23 2.84 -5.04
CA ASP A 371 -10.97 2.48 -3.83
C ASP A 371 -12.48 2.77 -4.00
N ASP A 372 -12.99 3.86 -3.42
CA ASP A 372 -14.40 4.26 -3.49
C ASP A 372 -14.60 5.69 -4.03
N HIS A 373 -13.62 6.23 -4.77
CA HIS A 373 -13.67 7.59 -5.32
C HIS A 373 -13.28 7.64 -6.79
N TRP A 374 -13.82 8.63 -7.51
CA TRP A 374 -13.39 8.96 -8.85
C TRP A 374 -12.09 9.76 -8.81
N VAL A 375 -11.11 9.33 -9.60
CA VAL A 375 -9.85 10.04 -9.80
C VAL A 375 -9.81 10.53 -11.24
N PRO A 376 -9.64 11.85 -11.48
CA PRO A 376 -9.59 12.39 -12.82
C PRO A 376 -8.32 11.93 -13.54
N LEU A 377 -8.48 11.48 -14.79
CA LEU A 377 -7.41 11.15 -15.74
C LEU A 377 -7.25 12.22 -16.81
N GLU A 378 -8.37 12.73 -17.35
CA GLU A 378 -8.42 13.86 -18.26
C GLU A 378 -9.62 14.74 -17.87
N LEU A 379 -9.46 16.05 -17.99
CA LEU A 379 -10.51 17.02 -17.69
C LEU A 379 -10.50 18.08 -18.78
N ALA A 380 -11.67 18.38 -19.32
CA ALA A 380 -11.80 19.25 -20.48
C ALA A 380 -11.48 20.71 -20.17
N TRP A 381 -10.63 21.32 -20.98
CA TRP A 381 -10.41 22.76 -20.97
C TRP A 381 -11.69 23.53 -21.33
N GLY A 382 -11.91 24.66 -20.65
CA GLY A 382 -13.10 25.50 -20.78
C GLY A 382 -14.36 24.95 -20.11
N THR A 383 -14.35 23.70 -19.60
CA THR A 383 -15.52 23.09 -18.92
C THR A 383 -15.21 22.64 -17.50
N ARG A 384 -14.06 21.96 -17.31
CA ARG A 384 -13.57 21.49 -16.00
C ARG A 384 -12.28 22.17 -15.58
N ARG A 385 -11.53 22.75 -16.54
CA ARG A 385 -10.25 23.42 -16.31
C ARG A 385 -10.18 24.73 -17.07
N ILE A 386 -9.67 25.77 -16.43
CA ILE A 386 -9.32 27.04 -17.08
C ILE A 386 -7.99 27.53 -16.53
N ALA A 387 -7.22 28.23 -17.36
CA ALA A 387 -5.91 28.74 -16.97
C ALA A 387 -5.76 30.20 -17.38
N PHE A 388 -5.15 31.01 -16.53
CA PHE A 388 -4.90 32.42 -16.76
C PHE A 388 -3.67 32.90 -16.01
N VAL A 389 -3.11 34.04 -16.43
CA VAL A 389 -1.99 34.66 -15.71
C VAL A 389 -2.52 35.58 -14.63
N MET A 390 -2.00 35.44 -13.40
CA MET A 390 -2.38 36.27 -12.27
C MET A 390 -1.99 37.74 -12.53
N PRO A 391 -2.95 38.68 -12.58
CA PRO A 391 -2.65 40.08 -12.84
C PRO A 391 -1.88 40.72 -11.69
N ALA A 392 -1.06 41.73 -12.01
CA ALA A 392 -0.43 42.56 -10.99
C ALA A 392 -1.43 43.63 -10.49
N LEU A 393 -1.90 43.50 -9.25
CA LEU A 393 -2.81 44.46 -8.65
C LEU A 393 -2.09 45.79 -8.36
N THR A 394 -2.65 46.89 -8.86
CA THR A 394 -2.10 48.25 -8.70
C THR A 394 -2.60 48.92 -7.41
N ALA A 395 -2.04 50.08 -7.02
CA ALA A 395 -2.46 50.80 -5.81
C ALA A 395 -3.94 51.21 -5.85
N ASP A 396 -4.47 51.41 -7.05
CA ASP A 396 -5.83 51.89 -7.28
C ASP A 396 -6.86 50.74 -7.40
N HIS A 397 -6.41 49.48 -7.50
CA HIS A 397 -7.25 48.30 -7.63
C HIS A 397 -6.91 47.29 -6.52
N TRP A 398 -7.61 47.40 -5.39
CA TRP A 398 -7.43 46.52 -4.22
C TRP A 398 -8.19 45.19 -4.36
N GLU A 399 -9.08 45.08 -5.34
CA GLU A 399 -9.88 43.90 -5.65
C GLU A 399 -10.03 43.78 -7.18
N GLN A 400 -9.87 42.58 -7.73
CA GLN A 400 -10.11 42.29 -9.14
C GLN A 400 -10.80 40.93 -9.26
N THR A 401 -12.00 40.92 -9.85
CA THR A 401 -12.67 39.67 -10.21
C THR A 401 -11.84 38.91 -11.24
N LEU A 402 -11.49 37.67 -10.92
CA LEU A 402 -10.71 36.80 -11.78
C LEU A 402 -11.61 35.96 -12.68
N ILE A 403 -12.56 35.26 -12.07
CA ILE A 403 -13.51 34.39 -12.74
C ILE A 403 -14.90 34.67 -12.19
N THR A 404 -15.86 34.89 -13.07
CA THR A 404 -17.28 34.88 -12.72
C THR A 404 -17.92 33.64 -13.30
N THR A 405 -18.61 32.85 -12.46
CA THR A 405 -19.42 31.70 -12.88
C THR A 405 -20.88 31.93 -12.46
N ARG A 406 -21.78 31.02 -12.85
CA ARG A 406 -23.15 31.05 -12.30
C ARG A 406 -23.22 30.77 -10.79
N ASP A 407 -22.23 30.08 -10.24
CA ASP A 407 -22.27 29.55 -8.87
C ASP A 407 -21.43 30.37 -7.87
N GLY A 408 -20.64 31.33 -8.35
CA GLY A 408 -19.78 32.15 -7.51
C GLY A 408 -18.74 32.94 -8.29
N VAL A 409 -17.94 33.70 -7.55
CA VAL A 409 -16.91 34.59 -8.08
C VAL A 409 -15.56 34.26 -7.44
N LEU A 410 -14.55 34.03 -8.27
CA LEU A 410 -13.16 34.00 -7.83
C LEU A 410 -12.59 35.41 -7.97
N THR A 411 -12.06 35.94 -6.88
CA THR A 411 -11.56 37.31 -6.81
C THR A 411 -10.12 37.31 -6.32
N ALA A 412 -9.27 38.15 -6.91
CA ALA A 412 -7.98 38.52 -6.34
C ALA A 412 -8.16 39.73 -5.44
N ILE A 413 -7.71 39.64 -4.20
CA ILE A 413 -7.71 40.75 -3.24
C ILE A 413 -6.27 41.11 -2.90
N ARG A 414 -5.94 42.40 -2.98
CA ARG A 414 -4.63 42.91 -2.58
C ARG A 414 -4.60 43.13 -1.07
N ALA A 415 -3.77 42.35 -0.37
CA ALA A 415 -3.32 42.67 1.00
C ALA A 415 -1.84 43.11 0.96
N ASP A 416 -1.09 42.95 2.06
CA ASP A 416 0.38 43.12 2.07
C ASP A 416 1.09 42.16 1.08
N SER A 417 0.36 41.12 0.63
CA SER A 417 0.65 40.26 -0.52
C SER A 417 -0.66 40.01 -1.30
N THR A 418 -0.60 39.61 -2.58
CA THR A 418 -1.81 39.31 -3.36
C THR A 418 -2.46 38.02 -2.86
N GLY A 419 -3.66 38.14 -2.31
CA GLY A 419 -4.53 37.03 -1.91
C GLY A 419 -5.52 36.69 -3.02
N LEU A 420 -5.91 35.43 -3.08
CA LEU A 420 -6.93 34.87 -3.95
C LEU A 420 -8.05 34.42 -3.03
N THR A 421 -9.23 34.96 -3.20
CA THR A 421 -10.42 34.62 -2.43
C THR A 421 -11.49 34.06 -3.36
N TRP A 422 -12.01 32.88 -3.03
CA TRP A 422 -13.24 32.38 -3.62
C TRP A 422 -14.41 32.80 -2.74
N ASP A 423 -15.38 33.50 -3.31
CA ASP A 423 -16.62 33.86 -2.63
C ASP A 423 -17.79 33.07 -3.26
N PRO A 424 -18.20 31.94 -2.65
CA PRO A 424 -19.36 31.20 -3.12
C PRO A 424 -20.61 32.02 -2.84
N MET A 425 -21.64 31.95 -3.70
CA MET A 425 -22.88 32.70 -3.48
C MET A 425 -23.64 32.30 -2.19
N ASP A 426 -23.31 31.14 -1.61
CA ASP A 426 -24.06 30.52 -0.51
C ASP A 426 -23.23 30.29 0.80
N GLY A 427 -22.01 30.82 0.98
CA GLY A 427 -21.23 30.45 2.18
C GLY A 427 -19.82 31.02 2.40
N GLU A 428 -19.01 30.30 3.20
CA GLU A 428 -17.69 30.73 3.71
C GLU A 428 -16.62 30.89 2.62
N SER A 429 -15.98 32.05 2.59
CA SER A 429 -14.90 32.36 1.66
C SER A 429 -13.58 31.68 2.05
N SER A 430 -12.82 31.20 1.06
CA SER A 430 -11.47 30.64 1.26
C SER A 430 -10.42 31.56 0.65
N ALA A 431 -9.27 31.72 1.32
CA ALA A 431 -8.21 32.63 0.91
C ALA A 431 -6.85 31.91 0.77
N ALA A 432 -6.10 32.24 -0.28
CA ALA A 432 -4.74 31.73 -0.52
C ALA A 432 -3.84 32.85 -1.06
N LEU A 433 -2.52 32.79 -0.82
CA LEU A 433 -1.58 33.78 -1.36
C LEU A 433 -1.01 33.33 -2.70
N VAL A 434 -0.97 34.23 -3.68
CA VAL A 434 -0.47 33.94 -5.04
C VAL A 434 0.44 35.04 -5.55
N PRO A 435 1.63 34.70 -6.07
CA PRO A 435 2.50 35.68 -6.72
C PRO A 435 1.83 36.31 -7.94
N ALA A 436 2.01 37.62 -8.13
CA ALA A 436 1.63 38.26 -9.39
C ALA A 436 2.45 37.66 -10.55
N GLY A 437 1.79 37.45 -11.70
CA GLY A 437 2.39 36.81 -12.88
C GLY A 437 2.44 35.28 -12.83
N ALA A 438 2.01 34.65 -11.74
CA ALA A 438 1.90 33.19 -11.67
C ALA A 438 0.87 32.68 -12.68
N LEU A 439 1.13 31.52 -13.28
CA LEU A 439 0.11 30.80 -14.05
C LEU A 439 -0.85 30.13 -13.07
N VAL A 440 -2.10 30.59 -13.07
CA VAL A 440 -3.17 30.06 -12.24
C VAL A 440 -4.02 29.12 -13.08
N GLU A 441 -4.21 27.91 -12.59
CA GLU A 441 -5.13 26.93 -13.11
C GLU A 441 -6.25 26.70 -12.09
N VAL A 442 -7.50 26.82 -12.55
CA VAL A 442 -8.68 26.50 -11.76
C VAL A 442 -9.30 25.23 -12.33
N VAL A 443 -9.41 24.21 -11.48
CA VAL A 443 -10.01 22.92 -11.79
C VAL A 443 -11.27 22.79 -10.98
N ALA A 444 -12.44 22.69 -11.61
CA ALA A 444 -13.70 22.42 -10.94
C ALA A 444 -14.30 21.12 -11.47
N ASP A 445 -14.44 20.15 -10.58
CA ASP A 445 -14.81 18.78 -10.91
C ASP A 445 -15.90 18.26 -9.97
N PRO A 446 -17.17 18.22 -10.43
CA PRO A 446 -18.28 17.78 -9.59
C PRO A 446 -18.35 16.25 -9.47
N VAL A 447 -17.62 15.52 -10.31
CA VAL A 447 -17.56 14.04 -10.27
C VAL A 447 -16.54 13.59 -9.23
N ALA A 448 -15.34 14.16 -9.25
CA ALA A 448 -14.33 13.90 -8.22
C ALA A 448 -14.62 14.63 -6.90
N GLY A 449 -15.39 15.71 -6.97
CA GLY A 449 -15.87 16.47 -5.82
C GLY A 449 -14.92 17.58 -5.40
N GLY A 450 -15.08 18.75 -5.99
CA GLY A 450 -14.51 20.00 -5.47
C GLY A 450 -13.93 20.90 -6.55
N MET A 451 -13.29 21.97 -6.09
CA MET A 451 -12.51 22.90 -6.88
C MET A 451 -11.10 23.02 -6.30
N HIS A 452 -10.12 22.93 -7.18
CA HIS A 452 -8.71 23.12 -6.87
C HIS A 452 -8.22 24.36 -7.61
N VAL A 453 -7.43 25.17 -6.92
CA VAL A 453 -6.68 26.25 -7.57
C VAL A 453 -5.20 25.94 -7.42
N VAL A 454 -4.50 25.93 -8.56
CA VAL A 454 -3.08 25.62 -8.66
C VAL A 454 -2.37 26.83 -9.22
N ALA A 455 -1.33 27.32 -8.55
CA ALA A 455 -0.49 28.41 -9.04
C ALA A 455 0.93 27.88 -9.27
N ASP A 456 1.46 28.04 -10.49
CA ASP A 456 2.78 27.56 -10.91
C ASP A 456 3.03 26.08 -10.53
N GLY A 457 2.00 25.25 -10.65
CA GLY A 457 2.04 23.81 -10.32
C GLY A 457 1.90 23.47 -8.84
N THR A 458 1.67 24.45 -7.96
CA THR A 458 1.43 24.24 -6.53
C THR A 458 -0.05 24.45 -6.21
N GLU A 459 -0.71 23.46 -5.60
CA GLU A 459 -2.07 23.65 -5.08
C GLU A 459 -2.05 24.65 -3.93
N ILE A 460 -2.86 25.71 -4.07
CA ILE A 460 -2.94 26.83 -3.13
C ILE A 460 -4.29 26.91 -2.44
N MET A 461 -5.34 26.33 -3.04
CA MET A 461 -6.70 26.37 -2.54
C MET A 461 -7.43 25.10 -2.94
N PHE A 462 -8.20 24.55 -2.00
CA PHE A 462 -9.12 23.44 -2.21
C PHE A 462 -10.47 23.79 -1.60
N LEU A 463 -11.54 23.52 -2.33
CA LEU A 463 -12.92 23.76 -1.94
C LEU A 463 -13.76 22.53 -2.27
N LEU A 464 -14.72 22.19 -1.40
CA LEU A 464 -15.64 21.08 -1.66
C LEU A 464 -16.76 21.45 -2.65
N ALA A 465 -16.91 22.74 -3.00
CA ALA A 465 -17.81 23.20 -4.05
C ALA A 465 -17.14 23.07 -5.41
N SER A 466 -17.91 22.70 -6.44
CA SER A 466 -17.43 22.59 -7.82
C SER A 466 -18.30 23.45 -8.74
N PRO A 467 -17.94 24.73 -8.99
CA PRO A 467 -18.68 25.62 -9.88
C PRO A 467 -18.63 25.13 -11.34
N ASP A 468 -19.66 25.47 -12.12
CA ASP A 468 -19.69 25.17 -13.56
C ASP A 468 -18.84 26.16 -14.37
N LEU A 469 -17.61 25.73 -14.71
CA LEU A 469 -16.68 26.55 -15.47
C LEU A 469 -17.05 26.70 -16.96
N SER A 470 -18.02 25.94 -17.49
CA SER A 470 -18.52 26.17 -18.86
C SER A 470 -19.18 27.55 -19.02
N THR A 471 -19.56 28.15 -17.91
CA THR A 471 -20.16 29.48 -17.82
C THR A 471 -19.17 30.54 -17.36
N ALA A 472 -17.90 30.17 -17.15
CA ALA A 472 -16.89 31.06 -16.63
C ALA A 472 -16.58 32.18 -17.62
N THR A 473 -16.60 33.42 -17.13
CA THR A 473 -16.05 34.57 -17.84
C THR A 473 -14.86 35.11 -17.06
N LEU A 474 -13.74 35.30 -17.74
CA LEU A 474 -12.56 35.93 -17.15
C LEU A 474 -12.80 37.43 -16.99
N GLY A 475 -12.30 37.97 -15.88
CA GLY A 475 -12.31 39.41 -15.61
C GLY A 475 -11.51 40.22 -16.63
N GLU A 476 -11.81 41.52 -16.72
CA GLU A 476 -11.13 42.42 -17.64
C GLU A 476 -9.63 42.50 -17.36
N GLY A 477 -8.82 42.49 -18.42
CA GLY A 477 -7.35 42.59 -18.34
C GLY A 477 -6.63 41.29 -17.96
N ILE A 478 -7.35 40.17 -17.83
CA ILE A 478 -6.76 38.87 -17.53
C ILE A 478 -6.32 38.19 -18.83
N GLU A 479 -5.07 37.74 -18.87
CA GLU A 479 -4.55 36.98 -20.00
C GLU A 479 -5.03 35.53 -19.89
N ASP A 480 -5.98 35.16 -20.75
CA ASP A 480 -6.45 33.78 -20.90
C ASP A 480 -5.33 32.90 -21.47
N ARG A 481 -5.02 31.82 -20.77
CA ARG A 481 -4.05 30.79 -21.18
C ARG A 481 -4.73 29.42 -21.36
N THR A 482 -6.05 29.38 -21.36
CA THR A 482 -6.84 28.18 -21.59
C THR A 482 -6.57 27.66 -23.00
N PRO A 483 -6.09 26.42 -23.16
CA PRO A 483 -5.95 25.79 -24.47
C PRO A 483 -7.26 25.79 -25.26
N THR A 484 -7.14 25.91 -26.58
CA THR A 484 -8.30 25.87 -27.49
C THR A 484 -8.74 24.45 -27.82
N ASP A 485 -7.84 23.46 -27.67
CA ASP A 485 -8.23 22.06 -27.67
C ASP A 485 -8.85 21.69 -26.31
N ARG A 486 -9.82 20.77 -26.30
CA ARG A 486 -10.43 20.31 -25.06
C ARG A 486 -9.47 19.52 -24.18
N GLY A 487 -8.36 19.01 -24.73
CA GLY A 487 -7.37 18.24 -23.97
C GLY A 487 -7.85 16.85 -23.52
N THR A 488 -8.78 16.22 -24.24
CA THR A 488 -9.40 14.93 -23.86
C THR A 488 -9.20 13.79 -24.87
N PRO A 489 -7.99 13.62 -25.45
CA PRO A 489 -7.79 12.65 -26.53
C PRO A 489 -8.01 11.19 -26.11
N ILE A 490 -7.76 10.84 -24.84
CA ILE A 490 -7.99 9.46 -24.37
C ILE A 490 -9.48 9.23 -24.23
N CYS A 491 -10.21 10.19 -23.65
CA CYS A 491 -11.66 10.11 -23.53
C CYS A 491 -12.31 9.95 -24.90
N ASP A 492 -11.96 10.81 -25.85
CA ASP A 492 -12.53 10.79 -27.20
C ASP A 492 -12.29 9.45 -27.90
N ALA A 493 -11.09 8.88 -27.75
CA ALA A 493 -10.75 7.57 -28.32
C ALA A 493 -11.54 6.41 -27.70
N ILE A 494 -11.79 6.45 -26.39
CA ILE A 494 -12.60 5.43 -25.70
C ILE A 494 -14.08 5.61 -26.05
N ALA A 495 -14.59 6.84 -26.02
CA ALA A 495 -15.98 7.18 -26.30
C ALA A 495 -16.38 6.82 -27.75
N ALA A 496 -15.50 7.07 -28.73
CA ALA A 496 -15.76 6.76 -30.14
C ALA A 496 -15.96 5.25 -30.42
N ARG A 497 -15.54 4.38 -29.49
CA ARG A 497 -15.67 2.93 -29.58
C ARG A 497 -16.80 2.34 -28.73
N ARG A 498 -17.41 3.15 -27.87
CA ARG A 498 -18.55 2.74 -27.05
C ARG A 498 -19.81 2.68 -27.90
#